data_AF-A0AAX4I8Y1-F1
#
_entry.id   AF-A0AAX4I8Y1-F1
#
_cell.length_a   1.000
_cell.length_b   1.000
_cell.length_c   1.000
_cell.angle_alpha   90.00
_cell.angle_beta   90.00
_cell.angle_gamma   90.00
#
_symmetry.space_group_name_H-M   'P 1'
#
loop_
_entity.id
_entity.type
_entity.pdbx_description
1 polymer ?
#
loop_
_entity_poly.entity_id
_entity_poly.type
_entity_poly.pdbx_seq_one_letter_code
_entity_poly.pdbx_strand_id
1 'polypeptide(L)'
;MRHSPEMQLDSHATSMNGPNSTQSLPAMLLWDRQDCIPLRKVLLEDDMIVLLTPVVVPHSRLGDNGKDPFEPLGRAIASRHSLVRHVPYTKRGGITNIHFEFIKRAKAIVFVISGPPLDDDVSQIDLADTARTMADERPQIIVACCNLQAHDFHTDHFATMVQIAGYSPPELETAASIIFGDIRPPMGNAIPLQNLIIAPQIWPVEACGIDMAPIHQLWTECLPPKYHLSQHELVLLLQRDGFSRHYVVREPETKQIIGFCATYTTYPDGGQDNLLGSLAVLIVKNSCRGQGVGLSLHDHALRQLQRTRGVNRLQLGSTFPRLFYGVPSDFFSIEWFSRRGWQMNGVHSGQGIGASDWLLKFDDMLAKNYSSAGLTFRRCGMAEYYQVLDIVSRDAARKDNFGWYDQYFILDGTPHIEDILLGLEGDTIVAIALTYTPKSGSPVSGDLPWAKSIGADVGGVTCICIIDDHPEMVNSRDSVMTRLLDTCVKLLAEQGMRQMFIDGAKGGDAGFQSLGFREWAKYKDVWRKVGA
;
A
#
# COMPACT_ATOMS: atom_id res chain seq x y z
N MET A 1 22.58 81.44 -38.98
CA MET A 1 21.21 81.28 -39.53
C MET A 1 21.23 79.96 -40.30
N ARG A 2 20.87 78.78 -39.77
CA ARG A 2 19.66 78.39 -39.01
C ARG A 2 18.39 78.85 -39.71
N HIS A 3 17.67 77.92 -40.36
CA HIS A 3 16.27 77.62 -40.05
C HIS A 3 15.80 76.34 -40.77
N SER A 4 15.11 75.49 -40.00
CA SER A 4 14.32 74.30 -40.39
C SER A 4 13.10 74.66 -41.27
N PRO A 5 12.30 73.69 -41.75
CA PRO A 5 11.24 73.14 -40.87
C PRO A 5 11.01 71.62 -40.97
N GLU A 6 10.33 71.14 -39.93
CA GLU A 6 9.81 69.80 -39.69
C GLU A 6 8.81 69.32 -40.75
N MET A 7 8.75 68.01 -40.96
CA MET A 7 7.51 67.35 -41.35
C MET A 7 7.46 65.93 -40.74
N GLN A 8 6.45 65.72 -39.90
CA GLN A 8 6.06 64.45 -39.31
C GLN A 8 5.73 63.41 -40.40
N LEU A 9 6.06 62.15 -40.13
CA LEU A 9 5.39 60.99 -40.72
C LEU A 9 5.32 59.88 -39.68
N ASP A 10 4.08 59.57 -39.31
CA ASP A 10 3.67 58.55 -38.37
C ASP A 10 3.66 57.15 -39.01
N SER A 11 4.02 56.19 -38.17
CA SER A 11 3.43 54.85 -38.05
C SER A 11 3.80 53.71 -39.01
N HIS A 12 4.12 52.59 -38.35
CA HIS A 12 4.13 51.19 -38.77
C HIS A 12 5.38 50.62 -39.46
N ALA A 13 6.31 50.13 -38.62
CA ALA A 13 7.19 49.01 -38.97
C ALA A 13 7.31 48.04 -37.79
N THR A 14 6.85 46.82 -38.06
CA THR A 14 6.77 45.64 -37.21
C THR A 14 8.18 45.20 -36.76
N SER A 15 8.42 45.14 -35.46
CA SER A 15 9.66 44.58 -34.90
C SER A 15 9.60 43.05 -34.96
N MET A 16 10.42 42.46 -35.82
CA MET A 16 10.76 41.04 -35.82
C MET A 16 11.55 40.72 -34.54
N ASN A 17 10.92 40.02 -33.58
CA ASN A 17 11.62 39.42 -32.45
C ASN A 17 12.45 38.22 -32.94
N GLY A 18 13.76 38.24 -32.66
CA GLY A 18 14.65 37.10 -32.82
C GLY A 18 14.38 36.00 -31.77
N PRO A 19 14.86 34.76 -32.00
CA PRO A 19 14.59 33.64 -31.11
C PRO A 19 15.67 33.45 -30.03
N ASN A 20 15.22 32.84 -28.93
CA ASN A 20 15.95 32.05 -27.92
C ASN A 20 16.45 32.75 -26.65
N SER A 21 15.52 32.91 -25.70
CA SER A 21 15.81 32.69 -24.28
C SER A 21 15.71 31.18 -23.99
N THR A 22 16.83 30.55 -23.61
CA THR A 22 16.85 29.19 -23.05
C THR A 22 16.09 29.18 -21.73
N GLN A 23 14.86 28.65 -21.73
CA GLN A 23 14.10 28.39 -20.51
C GLN A 23 14.82 27.29 -19.70
N SER A 24 15.35 27.65 -18.54
CA SER A 24 15.86 26.70 -17.55
C SER A 24 14.70 25.84 -17.05
N LEU A 25 14.83 24.51 -17.11
CA LEU A 25 13.85 23.60 -16.55
C LEU A 25 13.75 23.82 -15.01
N PRO A 26 12.55 23.90 -14.42
CA PRO A 26 12.43 24.01 -12.97
C PRO A 26 12.80 22.68 -12.30
N ALA A 27 13.35 22.75 -11.08
CA ALA A 27 13.53 21.58 -10.22
C ALA A 27 12.15 21.02 -9.80
N MET A 28 11.99 19.70 -9.91
CA MET A 28 10.70 19.02 -9.70
C MET A 28 10.89 17.76 -8.85
N LEU A 29 9.95 17.52 -7.94
CA LEU A 29 9.72 16.19 -7.40
C LEU A 29 8.78 15.46 -8.37
N LEU A 30 9.30 14.52 -9.16
CA LEU A 30 8.48 13.81 -10.15
C LEU A 30 7.48 12.89 -9.43
N TRP A 31 7.98 12.07 -8.50
CA TRP A 31 7.17 11.24 -7.61
C TRP A 31 7.94 10.81 -6.36
N ASP A 32 7.21 10.49 -5.30
CA ASP A 32 7.73 9.88 -4.07
C ASP A 32 6.75 8.79 -3.61
N ARG A 33 6.88 7.59 -4.18
CA ARG A 33 6.00 6.44 -3.96
C ARG A 33 6.35 5.67 -2.68
N GLN A 34 7.51 5.93 -2.10
CA GLN A 34 7.93 5.36 -0.81
C GLN A 34 7.69 6.32 0.38
N ASP A 35 7.02 7.46 0.15
CA ASP A 35 6.70 8.52 1.13
C ASP A 35 7.88 8.89 2.04
N CYS A 36 9.08 8.96 1.45
CA CYS A 36 10.30 9.23 2.21
C CYS A 36 10.67 10.71 2.23
N ILE A 37 10.03 11.56 1.43
CA ILE A 37 10.28 13.00 1.39
C ILE A 37 9.22 13.72 2.25
N PRO A 38 9.62 14.55 3.23
CA PRO A 38 10.99 14.93 3.54
C PRO A 38 11.76 13.84 4.29
N LEU A 39 13.02 13.64 3.92
CA LEU A 39 13.87 12.54 4.41
C LEU A 39 14.07 12.54 5.93
N ARG A 40 13.93 13.70 6.57
CA ARG A 40 13.89 13.84 8.04
C ARG A 40 12.78 13.05 8.74
N LYS A 41 11.74 12.60 8.03
CA LYS A 41 10.70 11.71 8.60
C LYS A 41 11.18 10.27 8.78
N VAL A 42 12.20 9.87 8.02
CA VAL A 42 12.65 8.47 7.92
C VAL A 42 13.99 8.25 8.63
N LEU A 43 14.72 9.32 8.92
CA LEU A 43 16.05 9.30 9.53
C LEU A 43 16.01 9.65 11.02
N LEU A 44 16.77 8.89 11.81
CA LEU A 44 17.20 9.24 13.16
C LEU A 44 18.55 10.00 13.11
N GLU A 45 18.98 10.57 14.23
CA GLU A 45 20.22 11.37 14.29
C GLU A 45 21.49 10.58 13.92
N ASP A 46 21.53 9.28 14.28
CA ASP A 46 22.68 8.39 14.04
C ASP A 46 22.56 7.56 12.75
N ASP A 47 21.46 7.70 12.00
CA ASP A 47 21.29 6.99 10.74
C ASP A 47 22.29 7.51 9.69
N MET A 48 22.71 6.67 8.75
CA MET A 48 23.65 7.08 7.70
C MET A 48 22.93 7.27 6.36
N ILE A 49 23.18 8.38 5.67
CA ILE A 49 22.86 8.54 4.24
C ILE A 49 24.08 8.18 3.40
N VAL A 50 23.89 7.37 2.37
CA VAL A 50 24.90 7.19 1.32
C VAL A 50 24.49 7.98 0.09
N LEU A 51 25.36 8.89 -0.34
CA LEU A 51 25.22 9.69 -1.54
C LEU A 51 26.13 9.11 -2.63
N LEU A 52 25.51 8.48 -3.63
CA LEU A 52 26.19 7.86 -4.78
C LEU A 52 26.17 8.83 -5.97
N THR A 53 27.34 9.30 -6.40
CA THR A 53 27.45 10.30 -7.48
C THR A 53 28.34 9.84 -8.62
N PRO A 54 28.01 10.14 -9.88
CA PRO A 54 28.86 9.76 -11.00
C PRO A 54 30.11 10.63 -11.06
N VAL A 55 31.25 10.05 -11.43
CA VAL A 55 32.44 10.80 -11.83
C VAL A 55 32.22 11.35 -13.23
N VAL A 56 32.06 12.68 -13.34
CA VAL A 56 31.83 13.39 -14.61
C VAL A 56 32.75 14.60 -14.77
N VAL A 57 32.89 15.07 -16.02
CA VAL A 57 33.64 16.29 -16.32
C VAL A 57 32.76 17.51 -16.03
N PRO A 58 33.20 18.49 -15.22
CA PRO A 58 32.43 19.70 -14.94
C PRO A 58 32.09 20.51 -16.21
N HIS A 59 30.89 21.12 -16.25
CA HIS A 59 30.43 21.92 -17.39
C HIS A 59 31.16 23.26 -17.56
N SER A 60 31.72 23.84 -16.49
CA SER A 60 32.46 25.09 -16.59
C SER A 60 33.96 24.83 -16.82
N ARG A 61 34.40 24.93 -18.08
CA ARG A 61 35.82 24.81 -18.46
C ARG A 61 36.67 26.04 -18.09
N LEU A 62 36.04 27.09 -17.54
CA LEU A 62 36.69 28.32 -17.12
C LEU A 62 36.63 28.41 -15.58
N GLY A 63 37.57 27.75 -14.91
CA GLY A 63 37.95 28.09 -13.53
C GLY A 63 37.85 26.99 -12.47
N ASP A 64 37.21 25.85 -12.72
CA ASP A 64 37.07 24.80 -11.70
C ASP A 64 38.12 23.69 -11.89
N ASN A 65 39.31 23.95 -11.36
CA ASN A 65 40.42 23.00 -11.28
C ASN A 65 40.07 21.80 -10.38
N GLY A 66 39.50 20.74 -10.97
CA GLY A 66 39.50 19.38 -10.40
C GLY A 66 38.62 19.13 -9.18
N LYS A 67 37.61 19.97 -8.92
CA LYS A 67 36.64 19.74 -7.84
C LYS A 67 35.54 18.77 -8.27
N ASP A 68 35.08 17.95 -7.33
CA ASP A 68 33.93 17.07 -7.54
C ASP A 68 32.67 17.92 -7.82
N PRO A 69 32.03 17.79 -9.00
CA PRO A 69 30.88 18.59 -9.37
C PRO A 69 29.65 18.36 -8.47
N PHE A 70 29.60 17.26 -7.73
CA PHE A 70 28.49 16.94 -6.83
C PHE A 70 28.77 17.23 -5.36
N GLU A 71 29.95 17.76 -5.05
CA GLU A 71 30.29 18.18 -3.69
C GLU A 71 29.32 19.24 -3.11
N PRO A 72 28.76 20.19 -3.90
CA PRO A 72 27.68 21.07 -3.42
C PRO A 72 26.44 20.31 -2.91
N LEU A 73 26.04 19.21 -3.58
CA LEU A 73 24.94 18.37 -3.12
C LEU A 73 25.28 17.68 -1.79
N GLY A 74 26.50 17.11 -1.70
CA GLY A 74 27.00 16.48 -0.48
C GLY A 74 26.98 17.43 0.71
N ARG A 75 27.49 18.67 0.54
CA ARG A 75 27.43 19.71 1.58
C ARG A 75 26.01 20.09 1.95
N ALA A 76 25.12 20.25 0.97
CA ALA A 76 23.75 20.66 1.21
C ALA A 76 22.93 19.58 1.95
N ILE A 77 23.23 18.30 1.73
CA ILE A 77 22.65 17.20 2.52
C ILE A 77 23.29 17.17 3.92
N ALA A 78 24.62 17.33 4.02
CA ALA A 78 25.34 17.32 5.29
C ALA A 78 24.97 18.47 6.24
N SER A 79 24.50 19.61 5.72
CA SER A 79 23.98 20.70 6.54
C SER A 79 22.64 20.39 7.21
N ARG A 80 21.94 19.34 6.76
CA ARG A 80 20.62 18.90 7.25
C ARG A 80 20.68 17.61 8.04
N HIS A 81 21.72 16.81 7.83
CA HIS A 81 21.94 15.56 8.54
C HIS A 81 23.44 15.28 8.65
N SER A 82 23.91 14.96 9.85
CA SER A 82 25.32 14.90 10.21
C SER A 82 26.10 13.73 9.58
N LEU A 83 25.44 12.59 9.31
CA LEU A 83 26.11 11.36 8.90
C LEU A 83 25.86 11.04 7.41
N VAL A 84 26.61 11.71 6.54
CA VAL A 84 26.56 11.51 5.08
C VAL A 84 27.87 10.91 4.59
N ARG A 85 27.78 9.81 3.82
CA ARG A 85 28.90 9.22 3.09
C ARG A 85 28.73 9.47 1.60
N HIS A 86 29.52 10.39 1.07
CA HIS A 86 29.60 10.67 -0.35
C HIS A 86 30.59 9.69 -1.01
N VAL A 87 30.07 8.82 -1.89
CA VAL A 87 30.83 7.75 -2.53
C VAL A 87 30.66 7.86 -4.05
N PRO A 88 31.71 8.24 -4.79
CA PRO A 88 31.63 8.37 -6.24
C PRO A 88 31.67 7.00 -6.94
N TYR A 89 30.90 6.86 -8.02
CA TYR A 89 30.95 5.71 -8.92
C TYR A 89 31.39 6.13 -10.33
N THR A 90 32.02 5.22 -11.07
CA THR A 90 32.44 5.48 -12.46
C THR A 90 31.61 4.64 -13.42
N LYS A 91 31.37 5.12 -14.64
CA LYS A 91 30.60 4.36 -15.64
C LYS A 91 31.23 3.01 -15.98
N ARG A 92 32.57 2.95 -16.06
CA ARG A 92 33.33 1.72 -16.37
C ARG A 92 33.50 0.78 -15.16
N GLY A 93 33.63 1.34 -13.96
CA GLY A 93 33.79 0.55 -12.73
C GLY A 93 32.46 0.10 -12.12
N GLY A 94 31.36 0.76 -12.48
CA GLY A 94 30.01 0.45 -12.02
C GLY A 94 29.85 0.51 -10.50
N ILE A 95 28.84 -0.21 -10.01
CA ILE A 95 28.58 -0.41 -8.57
C ILE A 95 29.33 -1.65 -8.09
N THR A 96 30.37 -1.41 -7.30
CA THR A 96 31.29 -2.43 -6.76
C THR A 96 30.95 -2.84 -5.32
N ASN A 97 31.62 -3.87 -4.80
CA ASN A 97 31.51 -4.30 -3.40
C ASN A 97 31.80 -3.20 -2.36
N ILE A 98 32.63 -2.21 -2.70
CA ILE A 98 32.87 -1.07 -1.81
C ILE A 98 31.58 -0.25 -1.62
N HIS A 99 30.84 -0.01 -2.71
CA HIS A 99 29.56 0.67 -2.66
C HIS A 99 28.54 -0.15 -1.85
N PHE A 100 28.52 -1.48 -2.02
CA PHE A 100 27.68 -2.39 -1.25
C PHE A 100 27.91 -2.26 0.26
N GLU A 101 29.16 -2.21 0.71
CA GLU A 101 29.48 -2.06 2.14
C GLU A 101 28.97 -0.74 2.75
N PHE A 102 28.95 0.34 1.95
CA PHE A 102 28.31 1.59 2.36
C PHE A 102 26.78 1.47 2.35
N ILE A 103 26.19 0.94 1.27
CA ILE A 103 24.74 0.75 1.12
C ILE A 103 24.17 -0.08 2.27
N LYS A 104 24.82 -1.19 2.65
CA LYS A 104 24.38 -2.08 3.71
C LYS A 104 24.25 -1.39 5.07
N ARG A 105 25.10 -0.41 5.34
CA ARG A 105 25.13 0.37 6.59
C ARG A 105 24.22 1.60 6.55
N ALA A 106 23.74 1.99 5.37
CA ALA A 106 22.91 3.16 5.18
C ALA A 106 21.47 2.91 5.66
N LYS A 107 20.80 3.96 6.11
CA LYS A 107 19.35 4.00 6.28
C LYS A 107 18.65 4.43 4.98
N ALA A 108 19.26 5.32 4.23
CA ALA A 108 18.73 5.83 2.96
C ALA A 108 19.86 6.05 1.94
N ILE A 109 19.51 5.93 0.66
CA ILE A 109 20.44 6.07 -0.46
C ILE A 109 19.95 7.21 -1.35
N VAL A 110 20.84 8.16 -1.66
CA VAL A 110 20.61 9.18 -2.69
C VAL A 110 21.52 8.83 -3.86
N PHE A 111 20.94 8.52 -5.02
CA PHE A 111 21.66 8.14 -6.23
C PHE A 111 21.51 9.22 -7.28
N VAL A 112 22.62 9.72 -7.81
CA VAL A 112 22.61 10.78 -8.82
C VAL A 112 22.78 10.21 -10.22
N ILE A 113 21.95 10.66 -11.16
CA ILE A 113 22.08 10.42 -12.60
C ILE A 113 22.42 11.75 -13.26
N SER A 114 23.58 11.84 -13.89
CA SER A 114 24.10 13.09 -14.47
C SER A 114 23.56 13.40 -15.87
N GLY A 115 23.05 12.40 -16.60
CA GLY A 115 22.68 12.54 -18.00
C GLY A 115 22.58 11.22 -18.76
N PRO A 116 22.23 11.27 -20.05
CA PRO A 116 22.16 10.09 -20.89
C PRO A 116 23.49 9.34 -21.01
N PRO A 117 23.45 8.02 -21.33
CA PRO A 117 24.66 7.30 -21.73
C PRO A 117 25.26 7.96 -22.97
N LEU A 118 26.59 7.97 -23.04
CA LEU A 118 27.34 8.40 -24.23
C LEU A 118 27.90 7.12 -24.85
N ASP A 119 27.55 6.82 -26.09
CA ASP A 119 28.00 5.63 -26.84
C ASP A 119 27.96 4.31 -26.02
N ASP A 120 29.05 3.53 -26.02
CA ASP A 120 29.24 2.22 -25.35
C ASP A 120 29.32 2.28 -23.80
N ASP A 121 28.92 3.40 -23.17
CA ASP A 121 28.91 3.51 -21.71
C ASP A 121 27.78 2.71 -21.06
N VAL A 122 28.06 2.08 -19.91
CA VAL A 122 27.02 1.47 -19.06
C VAL A 122 26.05 2.55 -18.59
N SER A 123 24.75 2.28 -18.74
CA SER A 123 23.68 3.20 -18.35
C SER A 123 23.71 3.46 -16.84
N GLN A 124 23.66 4.74 -16.45
CA GLN A 124 23.55 5.11 -15.03
C GLN A 124 22.23 4.64 -14.41
N ILE A 125 21.21 4.37 -15.23
CA ILE A 125 19.95 3.76 -14.79
C ILE A 125 20.17 2.31 -14.35
N ASP A 126 20.89 1.52 -15.16
CA ASP A 126 21.22 0.13 -14.81
C ASP A 126 22.09 0.06 -13.54
N LEU A 127 22.98 1.05 -13.36
CA LEU A 127 23.77 1.19 -12.14
C LEU A 127 22.91 1.59 -10.94
N ALA A 128 21.93 2.47 -11.12
CA ALA A 128 20.96 2.81 -10.08
C ALA A 128 20.10 1.60 -9.69
N ASP A 129 19.71 0.77 -10.66
CA ASP A 129 19.01 -0.51 -10.44
C ASP A 129 19.87 -1.51 -9.66
N THR A 130 21.15 -1.63 -10.02
CA THR A 130 22.10 -2.47 -9.28
C THR A 130 22.21 -2.02 -7.83
N ALA A 131 22.33 -0.72 -7.58
CA ALA A 131 22.35 -0.15 -6.23
C ALA A 131 21.02 -0.39 -5.49
N ARG A 132 19.89 -0.38 -6.20
CA ARG A 132 18.56 -0.69 -5.64
C ARG A 132 18.46 -2.13 -5.18
N THR A 133 18.90 -3.09 -6.00
CA THR A 133 18.93 -4.52 -5.62
C THR A 133 19.80 -4.74 -4.38
N MET A 134 20.88 -3.98 -4.23
CA MET A 134 21.76 -4.02 -3.05
C MET A 134 21.16 -3.35 -1.81
N ALA A 135 20.19 -2.45 -1.99
CA ALA A 135 19.56 -1.66 -0.93
C ALA A 135 18.55 -2.45 -0.10
N ASP A 136 18.03 -3.56 -0.63
CA ASP A 136 16.92 -4.32 -0.05
C ASP A 136 15.70 -3.40 0.19
N GLU A 137 15.11 -3.37 1.39
CA GLU A 137 13.96 -2.50 1.71
C GLU A 137 14.31 -1.03 1.99
N ARG A 138 15.58 -0.61 1.84
CA ARG A 138 16.01 0.76 2.17
C ARG A 138 15.51 1.77 1.12
N PRO A 139 15.00 2.94 1.53
CA PRO A 139 14.63 4.01 0.62
C PRO A 139 15.77 4.41 -0.32
N GLN A 140 15.48 4.40 -1.63
CA GLN A 140 16.38 4.92 -2.66
C GLN A 140 15.74 6.14 -3.32
N ILE A 141 16.48 7.25 -3.38
CA ILE A 141 16.04 8.51 -3.99
C ILE A 141 16.92 8.79 -5.20
N ILE A 142 16.32 8.86 -6.38
CA ILE A 142 17.04 9.22 -7.60
C ILE A 142 17.02 10.73 -7.80
N VAL A 143 18.19 11.34 -7.98
CA VAL A 143 18.36 12.73 -8.40
C VAL A 143 18.85 12.75 -9.84
N ALA A 144 17.96 13.06 -10.77
CA ALA A 144 18.30 13.18 -12.18
C ALA A 144 18.65 14.64 -12.52
N CYS A 145 19.88 14.86 -12.97
CA CYS A 145 20.42 16.15 -13.39
C CYS A 145 20.19 16.42 -14.89
N CYS A 146 19.15 15.85 -15.47
CA CYS A 146 18.79 16.01 -16.87
C CYS A 146 17.27 15.87 -17.05
N ASN A 147 16.77 16.28 -18.22
CA ASN A 147 15.38 16.04 -18.58
C ASN A 147 15.19 14.57 -19.01
N LEU A 148 14.58 13.76 -18.14
CA LEU A 148 14.39 12.34 -18.41
C LEU A 148 13.38 12.07 -19.53
N GLN A 149 12.36 12.93 -19.68
CA GLN A 149 11.33 12.77 -20.71
C GLN A 149 11.86 13.01 -22.13
N ALA A 150 12.93 13.78 -22.28
CA ALA A 150 13.54 14.02 -23.58
C ALA A 150 14.36 12.82 -24.11
N HIS A 151 14.59 11.80 -23.27
CA HIS A 151 15.55 10.73 -23.54
C HIS A 151 14.95 9.31 -23.39
N ASP A 152 13.62 9.20 -23.27
CA ASP A 152 12.86 7.94 -23.21
C ASP A 152 13.41 6.90 -22.20
N PHE A 153 13.78 7.38 -21.01
CA PHE A 153 14.32 6.51 -19.97
C PHE A 153 13.24 5.71 -19.24
N HIS A 154 13.43 4.39 -19.13
CA HIS A 154 12.58 3.51 -18.33
C HIS A 154 12.86 3.67 -16.82
N THR A 155 12.37 4.75 -16.21
CA THR A 155 12.61 5.08 -14.79
C THR A 155 11.41 4.77 -13.87
N ASP A 156 10.34 4.20 -14.43
CA ASP A 156 9.07 3.96 -13.72
C ASP A 156 9.16 3.00 -12.53
N HIS A 157 10.23 2.20 -12.46
CA HIS A 157 10.46 1.25 -11.36
C HIS A 157 11.11 1.90 -10.13
N PHE A 158 11.69 3.11 -10.25
CA PHE A 158 12.21 3.84 -9.10
C PHE A 158 11.08 4.43 -8.28
N ALA A 159 11.11 4.20 -6.98
CA ALA A 159 10.03 4.62 -6.09
C ALA A 159 10.04 6.12 -5.81
N THR A 160 11.20 6.79 -5.79
CA THR A 160 11.30 8.24 -5.53
C THR A 160 12.27 8.91 -6.47
N MET A 161 11.83 10.01 -7.12
CA MET A 161 12.59 10.67 -8.17
C MET A 161 12.46 12.20 -8.12
N VAL A 162 13.61 12.87 -8.04
CA VAL A 162 13.79 14.32 -8.12
C VAL A 162 14.50 14.64 -9.42
N GLN A 163 13.95 15.57 -10.21
CA GLN A 163 14.56 16.06 -11.44
C GLN A 163 15.03 17.50 -11.26
N ILE A 164 16.24 17.79 -11.71
CA ILE A 164 16.81 19.13 -11.79
C ILE A 164 17.41 19.34 -13.19
N ALA A 165 17.55 20.58 -13.63
CA ALA A 165 17.93 20.88 -15.01
C ALA A 165 19.40 20.54 -15.34
N GLY A 166 20.24 20.46 -14.31
CA GLY A 166 21.67 20.19 -14.41
C GLY A 166 22.26 19.94 -13.03
N TYR A 167 23.58 19.97 -12.95
CA TYR A 167 24.34 19.81 -11.70
C TYR A 167 25.14 21.08 -11.35
N SER A 168 24.59 22.26 -11.67
CA SER A 168 25.15 23.50 -11.11
C SER A 168 24.93 23.54 -9.59
N PRO A 169 25.79 24.24 -8.82
CA PRO A 169 25.62 24.35 -7.36
C PRO A 169 24.20 24.74 -6.91
N PRO A 170 23.52 25.77 -7.48
CA PRO A 170 22.17 26.12 -7.04
C PRO A 170 21.11 25.04 -7.34
N GLU A 171 21.26 24.27 -8.42
CA GLU A 171 20.35 23.17 -8.76
C GLU A 171 20.51 22.00 -7.78
N LEU A 172 21.76 21.68 -7.41
CA LEU A 172 22.08 20.66 -6.43
C LEU A 172 21.58 21.03 -5.03
N GLU A 173 21.75 22.29 -4.62
CA GLU A 173 21.20 22.82 -3.36
C GLU A 173 19.67 22.80 -3.35
N THR A 174 19.05 23.05 -4.50
CA THR A 174 17.59 22.92 -4.67
C THR A 174 17.15 21.48 -4.51
N ALA A 175 17.85 20.50 -5.11
CA ALA A 175 17.55 19.08 -4.92
C ALA A 175 17.63 18.66 -3.45
N ALA A 176 18.66 19.08 -2.72
CA ALA A 176 18.75 18.83 -1.28
C ALA A 176 17.58 19.45 -0.50
N SER A 177 17.19 20.68 -0.86
CA SER A 177 16.05 21.37 -0.25
C SER A 177 14.72 20.66 -0.53
N ILE A 178 14.56 20.01 -1.69
CA ILE A 178 13.41 19.16 -2.02
C ILE A 178 13.43 17.87 -1.20
N ILE A 179 14.56 17.15 -1.18
CA ILE A 179 14.74 15.87 -0.46
C ILE A 179 14.40 16.01 1.02
N PHE A 180 14.79 17.13 1.63
CA PHE A 180 14.45 17.43 3.02
C PHE A 180 13.18 18.26 3.18
N GLY A 181 12.48 18.61 2.10
CA GLY A 181 11.19 19.32 2.12
C GLY A 181 11.21 20.72 2.73
N ASP A 182 12.32 21.44 2.57
CA ASP A 182 12.43 22.88 2.88
C ASP A 182 11.75 23.72 1.80
N ILE A 183 11.73 23.19 0.57
CA ILE A 183 11.00 23.75 -0.55
C ILE A 183 10.02 22.68 -1.02
N ARG A 184 8.77 23.08 -1.27
CA ARG A 184 7.78 22.24 -1.96
C ARG A 184 7.78 22.63 -3.43
N PRO A 185 8.51 21.91 -4.30
CA PRO A 185 8.49 22.19 -5.72
C PRO A 185 7.09 21.84 -6.27
N PRO A 186 6.72 22.37 -7.45
CA PRO A 186 5.61 21.79 -8.19
C PRO A 186 5.89 20.29 -8.36
N MET A 187 4.95 19.45 -7.96
CA MET A 187 5.01 18.03 -8.34
C MET A 187 5.11 17.98 -9.86
N GLY A 188 6.07 17.23 -10.38
CA GLY A 188 6.36 17.10 -11.81
C GLY A 188 5.28 16.35 -12.57
N ASN A 189 4.05 16.86 -12.51
CA ASN A 189 2.93 16.57 -13.39
C ASN A 189 2.42 17.92 -13.93
N ALA A 190 3.28 18.62 -14.65
CA ALA A 190 2.88 19.67 -15.57
C ALA A 190 3.66 19.51 -16.87
N ILE A 191 3.26 18.51 -17.64
CA ILE A 191 3.31 18.62 -19.11
C ILE A 191 2.78 20.03 -19.45
N PRO A 192 3.38 20.78 -20.39
CA PRO A 192 2.80 22.02 -20.87
C PRO A 192 1.33 21.74 -21.22
N LEU A 193 0.42 22.36 -20.46
CA LEU A 193 -1.02 22.09 -20.45
C LEU A 193 -1.73 22.44 -21.78
N GLN A 194 -0.96 22.64 -22.84
CA GLN A 194 -1.41 23.07 -24.15
C GLN A 194 -1.41 21.92 -25.16
N ASN A 195 -0.76 20.76 -24.90
CA ASN A 195 -0.74 19.66 -25.87
C ASN A 195 -1.09 18.24 -25.38
N LEU A 196 -1.25 17.95 -24.09
CA LEU A 196 -1.82 16.65 -23.64
C LEU A 196 -2.58 16.80 -22.30
N ILE A 197 -3.64 17.61 -22.27
CA ILE A 197 -4.80 17.22 -21.45
C ILE A 197 -5.40 16.03 -22.20
N ILE A 198 -4.92 14.81 -21.94
CA ILE A 198 -5.79 13.66 -22.19
C ILE A 198 -6.89 13.84 -21.14
N ALA A 199 -8.01 14.43 -21.55
CA ALA A 199 -9.21 14.41 -20.74
C ALA A 199 -9.38 12.95 -20.27
N PRO A 200 -9.61 12.69 -18.96
CA PRO A 200 -9.68 11.33 -18.44
C PRO A 200 -10.55 10.49 -19.37
N GLN A 201 -9.91 9.57 -20.08
CA GLN A 201 -10.60 8.80 -21.09
C GLN A 201 -11.57 7.86 -20.38
N ILE A 202 -12.75 7.69 -20.95
CA ILE A 202 -13.65 6.62 -20.53
C ILE A 202 -13.10 5.33 -21.15
N TRP A 203 -12.68 4.41 -20.31
CA TRP A 203 -12.15 3.13 -20.76
C TRP A 203 -13.26 2.10 -20.86
N PRO A 204 -13.26 1.24 -21.91
CA PRO A 204 -14.16 0.10 -21.96
C PRO A 204 -13.80 -0.87 -20.84
N VAL A 205 -14.82 -1.23 -20.04
CA VAL A 205 -14.68 -2.20 -18.95
C VAL A 205 -15.34 -3.50 -19.38
N GLU A 206 -14.58 -4.58 -19.31
CA GLU A 206 -14.98 -5.92 -19.70
C GLU A 206 -15.11 -6.82 -18.45
N ALA A 207 -15.93 -7.86 -18.53
CA ALA A 207 -15.91 -8.91 -17.52
C ALA A 207 -14.56 -9.64 -17.56
N CYS A 208 -14.01 -9.96 -16.39
CA CYS A 208 -12.79 -10.74 -16.29
C CYS A 208 -13.01 -12.14 -16.87
N GLY A 209 -12.07 -12.59 -17.70
CA GLY A 209 -12.10 -13.94 -18.26
C GLY A 209 -11.66 -15.01 -17.26
N ILE A 210 -11.61 -16.26 -17.74
CA ILE A 210 -11.15 -17.42 -16.97
C ILE A 210 -9.62 -17.49 -16.83
N ASP A 211 -8.89 -16.86 -17.76
CA ASP A 211 -7.43 -16.81 -17.71
C ASP A 211 -6.97 -15.78 -16.67
N MET A 212 -6.39 -16.28 -15.59
CA MET A 212 -5.93 -15.50 -14.45
C MET A 212 -4.43 -15.17 -14.50
N ALA A 213 -3.67 -15.69 -15.48
CA ALA A 213 -2.24 -15.40 -15.56
C ALA A 213 -1.97 -13.89 -15.73
N PRO A 214 -2.68 -13.14 -16.60
CA PRO A 214 -2.48 -11.70 -16.72
C PRO A 214 -2.91 -10.93 -15.47
N ILE A 215 -3.88 -11.45 -14.70
CA ILE A 215 -4.34 -10.86 -13.44
C ILE A 215 -3.28 -11.05 -12.35
N HIS A 216 -2.69 -12.23 -12.26
CA HIS A 216 -1.59 -12.53 -11.34
C HIS A 216 -0.34 -11.70 -11.65
N GLN A 217 -0.03 -11.51 -12.94
CA GLN A 217 1.05 -10.62 -13.36
C GLN A 217 0.79 -9.17 -12.92
N LEU A 218 -0.42 -8.65 -13.19
CA LEU A 218 -0.77 -7.29 -12.78
C LEU A 218 -0.78 -7.13 -11.25
N TRP A 219 -1.23 -8.16 -10.53
CA TRP A 219 -1.25 -8.21 -9.07
C TRP A 219 0.16 -8.07 -8.48
N THR A 220 1.09 -8.91 -8.94
CA THR A 220 2.47 -8.93 -8.46
C THR A 220 3.26 -7.70 -8.88
N GLU A 221 2.97 -7.13 -10.06
CA GLU A 221 3.57 -5.88 -10.53
C GLU A 221 3.13 -4.67 -9.68
N CYS A 222 1.86 -4.62 -9.27
CA CYS A 222 1.28 -3.41 -8.67
C CYS A 222 1.24 -3.42 -7.14
N LEU A 223 1.26 -4.59 -6.50
CA LEU A 223 1.16 -4.73 -5.06
C LEU A 223 2.53 -5.02 -4.41
N PRO A 224 2.78 -4.53 -3.19
CA PRO A 224 3.95 -4.88 -2.41
C PRO A 224 4.14 -6.40 -2.25
N PRO A 225 5.38 -6.91 -2.17
CA PRO A 225 5.68 -8.34 -2.03
C PRO A 225 4.92 -9.03 -0.90
N LYS A 226 4.66 -8.34 0.22
CA LYS A 226 3.90 -8.91 1.36
C LYS A 226 2.46 -9.33 1.00
N TYR A 227 1.89 -8.80 -0.08
CA TYR A 227 0.56 -9.16 -0.58
C TYR A 227 0.61 -10.10 -1.79
N HIS A 228 1.78 -10.61 -2.15
CA HIS A 228 1.89 -11.57 -3.25
C HIS A 228 1.27 -12.90 -2.83
N LEU A 229 0.51 -13.48 -3.75
CA LEU A 229 -0.08 -14.80 -3.62
C LEU A 229 0.44 -15.65 -4.78
N SER A 230 0.52 -16.96 -4.59
CA SER A 230 0.72 -17.85 -5.74
C SER A 230 -0.46 -17.69 -6.71
N GLN A 231 -0.22 -17.93 -8.00
CA GLN A 231 -1.30 -17.85 -9.00
C GLN A 231 -2.46 -18.79 -8.63
N HIS A 232 -2.15 -19.98 -8.12
CA HIS A 232 -3.16 -20.96 -7.69
C HIS A 232 -4.04 -20.43 -6.55
N GLU A 233 -3.45 -19.84 -5.51
CA GLU A 233 -4.21 -19.29 -4.39
C GLU A 233 -5.05 -18.09 -4.80
N LEU A 234 -4.49 -17.20 -5.63
CA LEU A 234 -5.24 -16.06 -6.16
C LEU A 234 -6.45 -16.53 -6.99
N VAL A 235 -6.29 -17.57 -7.81
CA VAL A 235 -7.39 -18.18 -8.57
C VAL A 235 -8.49 -18.69 -7.65
N LEU A 236 -8.15 -19.42 -6.57
CA LEU A 236 -9.15 -19.95 -5.63
C LEU A 236 -9.95 -18.86 -4.91
N LEU A 237 -9.32 -17.71 -4.65
CA LEU A 237 -9.99 -16.57 -3.99
C LEU A 237 -10.87 -15.78 -4.96
N LEU A 238 -10.45 -15.65 -6.22
CA LEU A 238 -11.18 -14.89 -7.24
C LEU A 238 -12.32 -15.72 -7.88
N GLN A 239 -12.03 -16.97 -8.27
CA GLN A 239 -12.99 -17.85 -8.94
C GLN A 239 -13.82 -18.62 -7.91
N ARG A 240 -14.88 -17.97 -7.42
CA ARG A 240 -15.83 -18.58 -6.49
C ARG A 240 -17.21 -18.70 -7.09
N ASP A 241 -17.84 -19.84 -6.88
CA ASP A 241 -19.24 -20.05 -7.24
C ASP A 241 -20.14 -19.05 -6.51
N GLY A 242 -21.19 -18.58 -7.19
CA GLY A 242 -22.12 -17.57 -6.66
C GLY A 242 -21.78 -16.15 -7.10
N PHE A 243 -21.86 -15.18 -6.19
CA PHE A 243 -21.87 -13.76 -6.54
C PHE A 243 -20.48 -13.09 -6.66
N SER A 244 -19.49 -13.80 -7.19
CA SER A 244 -18.22 -13.19 -7.61
C SER A 244 -18.33 -12.66 -9.04
N ARG A 245 -18.00 -11.38 -9.28
CA ARG A 245 -17.94 -10.79 -10.63
C ARG A 245 -16.78 -9.82 -10.71
N HIS A 246 -15.87 -10.01 -11.65
CA HIS A 246 -14.65 -9.22 -11.71
C HIS A 246 -14.56 -8.51 -13.05
N TYR A 247 -13.82 -7.42 -13.10
CA TYR A 247 -13.75 -6.57 -14.29
C TYR A 247 -12.32 -6.18 -14.63
N VAL A 248 -12.07 -5.99 -15.91
CA VAL A 248 -10.77 -5.62 -16.45
C VAL A 248 -10.89 -4.47 -17.43
N VAL A 249 -9.81 -3.74 -17.59
CA VAL A 249 -9.61 -2.80 -18.69
C VAL A 249 -8.41 -3.26 -19.49
N ARG A 250 -8.57 -3.28 -20.81
CA ARG A 250 -7.52 -3.63 -21.76
C ARG A 250 -7.06 -2.41 -22.53
N GLU A 251 -5.76 -2.37 -22.81
CA GLU A 251 -5.21 -1.39 -23.74
C GLU A 251 -5.73 -1.67 -25.16
N PRO A 252 -6.24 -0.66 -25.90
CA PRO A 252 -6.86 -0.86 -27.20
C PRO A 252 -5.97 -1.58 -28.23
N GLU A 253 -4.68 -1.23 -28.25
CA GLU A 253 -3.71 -1.70 -29.24
C GLU A 253 -3.15 -3.08 -28.90
N THR A 254 -2.57 -3.23 -27.71
CA THR A 254 -1.88 -4.47 -27.31
C THR A 254 -2.83 -5.53 -26.75
N LYS A 255 -4.06 -5.13 -26.36
CA LYS A 255 -5.02 -5.95 -25.60
C LYS A 255 -4.51 -6.42 -24.23
N GLN A 256 -3.38 -5.87 -23.77
CA GLN A 256 -2.84 -6.15 -22.44
C GLN A 256 -3.82 -5.66 -21.38
N ILE A 257 -3.98 -6.44 -20.29
CA ILE A 257 -4.74 -5.99 -19.12
C ILE A 257 -3.93 -4.92 -18.39
N ILE A 258 -4.49 -3.71 -18.31
CA ILE A 258 -3.87 -2.54 -17.66
C ILE A 258 -4.61 -2.10 -16.40
N GLY A 259 -5.77 -2.69 -16.13
CA GLY A 259 -6.51 -2.48 -14.90
C GLY A 259 -7.41 -3.67 -14.58
N PHE A 260 -7.62 -3.90 -13.29
CA PHE A 260 -8.41 -4.99 -12.75
C PHE A 260 -9.16 -4.54 -11.49
N CYS A 261 -10.39 -4.98 -11.31
CA CYS A 261 -11.05 -4.95 -10.02
C CYS A 261 -11.79 -6.25 -9.71
N ALA A 262 -11.72 -6.65 -8.44
CA ALA A 262 -12.45 -7.79 -7.90
C ALA A 262 -13.68 -7.30 -7.13
N THR A 263 -14.83 -7.95 -7.35
CA THR A 263 -16.07 -7.67 -6.62
C THR A 263 -16.76 -8.94 -6.15
N TYR A 264 -17.42 -8.85 -5.01
CA TYR A 264 -18.20 -9.92 -4.40
C TYR A 264 -19.52 -9.37 -3.88
N THR A 265 -20.57 -10.18 -3.91
CA THR A 265 -21.80 -9.93 -3.15
C THR A 265 -21.96 -11.01 -2.09
N THR A 266 -22.17 -10.60 -0.84
CA THR A 266 -22.26 -11.52 0.31
C THR A 266 -23.42 -11.12 1.22
N TYR A 267 -23.84 -12.05 2.09
CA TYR A 267 -24.77 -11.70 3.16
C TYR A 267 -23.98 -11.02 4.29
N PRO A 268 -24.42 -9.85 4.78
CA PRO A 268 -23.71 -9.14 5.84
C PRO A 268 -23.92 -9.80 7.21
N ASP A 269 -25.02 -10.54 7.39
CA ASP A 269 -25.46 -11.21 8.61
C ASP A 269 -26.16 -12.53 8.25
N GLY A 270 -26.69 -13.25 9.25
CA GLY A 270 -27.43 -14.50 9.00
C GLY A 270 -28.78 -14.33 8.30
N GLY A 271 -29.21 -13.10 8.00
CA GLY A 271 -30.42 -12.81 7.24
C GLY A 271 -30.19 -12.91 5.73
N GLN A 272 -31.18 -13.46 5.00
CA GLN A 272 -31.07 -13.68 3.55
C GLN A 272 -31.68 -12.56 2.69
N ASP A 273 -32.14 -11.48 3.31
CA ASP A 273 -32.88 -10.41 2.62
C ASP A 273 -31.99 -9.25 2.16
N ASN A 274 -30.79 -9.12 2.73
CA ASN A 274 -29.87 -8.01 2.52
C ASN A 274 -28.54 -8.51 1.97
N LEU A 275 -27.99 -7.80 0.99
CA LEU A 275 -26.68 -8.10 0.42
C LEU A 275 -25.73 -6.91 0.57
N LEU A 276 -24.46 -7.26 0.77
CA LEU A 276 -23.33 -6.36 0.80
C LEU A 276 -22.52 -6.50 -0.48
N GLY A 277 -22.42 -5.43 -1.26
CA GLY A 277 -21.56 -5.35 -2.43
C GLY A 277 -20.15 -4.89 -2.06
N SER A 278 -19.15 -5.69 -2.39
CA SER A 278 -17.74 -5.44 -2.05
C SER A 278 -16.96 -5.07 -3.30
N LEU A 279 -16.28 -3.92 -3.30
CA LEU A 279 -15.16 -3.66 -4.20
C LEU A 279 -13.88 -4.09 -3.48
N ALA A 280 -13.53 -5.38 -3.62
CA ALA A 280 -12.48 -6.02 -2.84
C ALA A 280 -11.08 -5.50 -3.19
N VAL A 281 -10.84 -5.29 -4.48
CA VAL A 281 -9.54 -4.87 -5.02
C VAL A 281 -9.76 -3.96 -6.22
N LEU A 282 -8.93 -2.94 -6.36
CA LEU A 282 -8.83 -2.13 -7.57
C LEU A 282 -7.36 -1.83 -7.85
N ILE A 283 -6.87 -2.30 -8.99
CA ILE A 283 -5.47 -2.18 -9.40
C ILE A 283 -5.41 -1.57 -10.80
N VAL A 284 -4.48 -0.65 -10.98
CA VAL A 284 -4.15 -0.06 -12.29
C VAL A 284 -2.64 -0.11 -12.46
N LYS A 285 -2.20 -0.62 -13.61
CA LYS A 285 -0.79 -0.70 -14.02
C LYS A 285 -0.12 0.65 -13.86
N ASN A 286 1.08 0.68 -13.28
CA ASN A 286 1.75 1.92 -12.88
C ASN A 286 1.84 2.95 -14.01
N SER A 287 2.26 2.51 -15.20
CA SER A 287 2.40 3.35 -16.40
C SER A 287 1.08 3.86 -16.98
N CYS A 288 -0.06 3.28 -16.58
CA CYS A 288 -1.40 3.63 -17.07
C CYS A 288 -2.23 4.42 -16.03
N ARG A 289 -1.63 4.81 -14.89
CA ARG A 289 -2.31 5.62 -13.87
C ARG A 289 -2.53 7.06 -14.34
N GLY A 290 -3.52 7.73 -13.76
CA GLY A 290 -3.88 9.11 -14.14
C GLY A 290 -4.69 9.23 -15.45
N GLN A 291 -4.90 8.13 -16.19
CA GLN A 291 -5.56 8.15 -17.50
C GLN A 291 -7.06 7.85 -17.47
N GLY A 292 -7.66 7.67 -16.28
CA GLY A 292 -9.09 7.36 -16.11
C GLY A 292 -9.44 5.88 -15.97
N VAL A 293 -8.50 4.95 -16.16
CA VAL A 293 -8.70 3.49 -16.03
C VAL A 293 -9.37 3.10 -14.70
N GLY A 294 -8.79 3.54 -13.57
CA GLY A 294 -9.32 3.24 -12.25
C GLY A 294 -10.72 3.83 -12.02
N LEU A 295 -11.01 5.00 -12.59
CA LEU A 295 -12.34 5.61 -12.49
C LEU A 295 -13.37 4.80 -13.26
N SER A 296 -13.03 4.36 -14.48
CA SER A 296 -13.90 3.52 -15.30
C SER A 296 -14.21 2.18 -14.61
N LEU A 297 -13.19 1.50 -14.06
CA LEU A 297 -13.37 0.27 -13.29
C LEU A 297 -14.24 0.46 -12.05
N HIS A 298 -13.94 1.46 -11.24
CA HIS A 298 -14.68 1.77 -10.01
C HIS A 298 -16.16 2.05 -10.32
N ASP A 299 -16.42 2.97 -11.24
CA ASP A 299 -17.79 3.38 -11.55
C ASP A 299 -18.58 2.24 -12.20
N HIS A 300 -17.94 1.44 -13.05
CA HIS A 300 -18.56 0.24 -13.60
C HIS A 300 -18.90 -0.75 -12.49
N ALA A 301 -17.93 -1.12 -11.65
CA ALA A 301 -18.11 -2.09 -10.58
C ALA A 301 -19.23 -1.68 -9.61
N LEU A 302 -19.21 -0.43 -9.12
CA LEU A 302 -20.23 0.04 -8.19
C LEU A 302 -21.63 0.06 -8.83
N ARG A 303 -21.75 0.47 -10.09
CA ARG A 303 -23.05 0.42 -10.80
C ARG A 303 -23.57 -1.01 -10.92
N GLN A 304 -22.70 -2.00 -11.17
CA GLN A 304 -23.12 -3.40 -11.28
C GLN A 304 -23.54 -3.97 -9.92
N LEU A 305 -22.79 -3.66 -8.86
CA LEU A 305 -23.16 -4.04 -7.49
C LEU A 305 -24.52 -3.43 -7.10
N GLN A 306 -24.74 -2.14 -7.36
CA GLN A 306 -26.02 -1.47 -7.05
C GLN A 306 -27.22 -2.02 -7.84
N ARG A 307 -26.99 -2.57 -9.04
CA ARG A 307 -28.03 -3.23 -9.85
C ARG A 307 -28.37 -4.63 -9.37
N THR A 308 -27.54 -5.23 -8.52
CA THR A 308 -27.79 -6.56 -7.97
C THR A 308 -28.89 -6.47 -6.92
N ARG A 309 -30.01 -7.18 -7.15
CA ARG A 309 -31.16 -7.19 -6.23
C ARG A 309 -30.71 -7.60 -4.82
N GLY A 310 -31.14 -6.84 -3.81
CA GLY A 310 -30.80 -7.08 -2.41
C GLY A 310 -29.58 -6.30 -1.93
N VAL A 311 -28.74 -5.76 -2.83
CA VAL A 311 -27.59 -4.95 -2.42
C VAL A 311 -28.04 -3.62 -1.85
N ASN A 312 -27.89 -3.46 -0.53
CA ASN A 312 -28.28 -2.27 0.19
C ASN A 312 -27.08 -1.53 0.82
N ARG A 313 -25.89 -2.14 0.80
CA ARG A 313 -24.63 -1.56 1.26
C ARG A 313 -23.52 -1.84 0.24
N LEU A 314 -22.59 -0.91 0.14
CA LEU A 314 -21.36 -1.03 -0.63
C LEU A 314 -20.16 -0.83 0.29
N GLN A 315 -19.10 -1.60 0.12
CA GLN A 315 -17.84 -1.44 0.85
C GLN A 315 -16.62 -1.44 -0.05
N LEU A 316 -15.54 -0.86 0.46
CA LEU A 316 -14.17 -1.02 -0.07
C LEU A 316 -13.46 -2.09 0.74
N GLY A 317 -12.78 -3.02 0.09
CA GLY A 317 -12.38 -4.28 0.70
C GLY A 317 -13.47 -5.33 0.61
N SER A 318 -13.28 -6.47 1.26
CA SER A 318 -14.24 -7.58 1.27
C SER A 318 -14.37 -8.21 2.65
N THR A 319 -15.55 -8.79 2.93
CA THR A 319 -15.78 -9.61 4.11
C THR A 319 -15.01 -10.92 4.00
N PHE A 320 -15.50 -11.81 3.13
CA PHE A 320 -14.92 -13.11 2.81
C PHE A 320 -15.25 -13.49 1.34
N PRO A 321 -14.29 -13.99 0.54
CA PRO A 321 -12.86 -14.08 0.86
C PRO A 321 -12.27 -12.69 1.13
N ARG A 322 -11.39 -12.59 2.13
CA ARG A 322 -10.83 -11.33 2.59
C ARG A 322 -9.47 -11.10 1.97
N LEU A 323 -9.47 -10.45 0.80
CA LEU A 323 -8.23 -10.00 0.17
C LEU A 323 -7.68 -8.81 0.96
N PHE A 324 -8.49 -7.76 1.13
CA PHE A 324 -8.17 -6.66 2.02
C PHE A 324 -9.38 -6.38 2.89
N TYR A 325 -9.14 -6.12 4.18
CA TYR A 325 -10.22 -5.74 5.11
C TYR A 325 -10.90 -4.43 4.69
N GLY A 326 -10.09 -3.49 4.20
CA GLY A 326 -10.54 -2.18 3.74
C GLY A 326 -9.48 -1.54 2.84
N VAL A 327 -9.45 -0.21 2.75
CA VAL A 327 -8.40 0.49 1.98
C VAL A 327 -7.10 0.49 2.79
N PRO A 328 -5.99 -0.10 2.29
CA PRO A 328 -4.73 -0.10 3.03
C PRO A 328 -4.22 1.33 3.30
N SER A 329 -3.73 1.57 4.50
CA SER A 329 -3.35 2.91 4.98
C SER A 329 -2.08 3.45 4.34
N ASP A 330 -1.18 2.56 3.94
CA ASP A 330 0.12 2.90 3.34
C ASP A 330 0.03 3.23 1.84
N PHE A 331 -1.18 3.30 1.28
CA PHE A 331 -1.41 3.53 -0.14
C PHE A 331 -1.94 4.94 -0.42
N PHE A 332 -1.50 5.53 -1.53
CA PHE A 332 -1.97 6.81 -2.10
C PHE A 332 -3.46 6.83 -2.47
N SER A 333 -4.18 5.71 -2.32
CA SER A 333 -5.57 5.53 -2.73
C SER A 333 -6.60 6.18 -1.81
N ILE A 334 -6.26 6.50 -0.55
CA ILE A 334 -7.23 7.07 0.42
C ILE A 334 -7.85 8.35 -0.14
N GLU A 335 -7.03 9.29 -0.60
CA GLU A 335 -7.51 10.55 -1.16
C GLU A 335 -8.32 10.32 -2.46
N TRP A 336 -7.89 9.36 -3.28
CA TRP A 336 -8.57 9.02 -4.52
C TRP A 336 -10.01 8.53 -4.28
N PHE A 337 -10.22 7.68 -3.28
CA PHE A 337 -11.56 7.24 -2.90
C PHE A 337 -12.34 8.34 -2.17
N SER A 338 -11.69 9.14 -1.33
CA SER A 338 -12.36 10.27 -0.64
C SER A 338 -12.98 11.27 -1.63
N ARG A 339 -12.25 11.62 -2.69
CA ARG A 339 -12.75 12.47 -3.79
C ARG A 339 -13.94 11.86 -4.56
N ARG A 340 -14.26 10.58 -4.33
CA ARG A 340 -15.39 9.84 -4.93
C ARG A 340 -16.52 9.58 -3.94
N GLY A 341 -16.54 10.31 -2.82
CA GLY A 341 -17.63 10.31 -1.85
C GLY A 341 -17.57 9.17 -0.84
N TRP A 342 -16.41 8.53 -0.69
CA TRP A 342 -16.17 7.57 0.40
C TRP A 342 -15.69 8.31 1.66
N GLN A 343 -16.31 8.02 2.81
CA GLN A 343 -15.92 8.62 4.08
C GLN A 343 -14.71 7.89 4.65
N MET A 344 -13.56 8.57 4.73
CA MET A 344 -12.25 7.96 5.05
C MET A 344 -11.69 8.34 6.43
N ASN A 345 -12.25 9.38 7.06
CA ASN A 345 -11.74 10.01 8.29
C ASN A 345 -12.84 10.33 9.30
N GLY A 346 -13.95 9.60 9.26
CA GLY A 346 -15.02 9.70 10.24
C GLY A 346 -14.73 8.91 11.52
N VAL A 347 -15.65 9.03 12.48
CA VAL A 347 -15.56 8.43 13.81
C VAL A 347 -16.53 7.26 14.02
N HIS A 348 -17.38 6.99 13.04
CA HIS A 348 -18.37 5.90 13.08
C HIS A 348 -17.92 4.72 12.20
N SER A 349 -18.48 3.53 12.48
CA SER A 349 -18.24 2.32 11.66
C SER A 349 -18.50 2.61 10.18
N GLY A 350 -17.63 2.10 9.31
CA GLY A 350 -17.71 2.35 7.86
C GLY A 350 -17.30 3.73 7.38
N GLN A 351 -16.80 4.60 8.26
CA GLN A 351 -16.32 5.94 7.88
C GLN A 351 -14.79 6.07 7.92
N GLY A 352 -14.05 4.97 7.86
CA GLY A 352 -12.59 4.95 7.85
C GLY A 352 -11.97 4.85 9.24
N ILE A 353 -12.65 4.18 10.17
CA ILE A 353 -12.01 3.70 11.40
C ILE A 353 -10.89 2.72 11.03
N GLY A 354 -9.79 2.78 11.78
CA GLY A 354 -8.66 1.88 11.59
C GLY A 354 -8.99 0.44 11.94
N ALA A 355 -8.60 -0.49 11.08
CA ALA A 355 -8.52 -1.91 11.38
C ALA A 355 -7.12 -2.41 11.03
N SER A 356 -6.58 -3.31 11.84
CA SER A 356 -5.23 -3.83 11.64
C SER A 356 -5.21 -5.36 11.63
N ASP A 357 -4.35 -5.89 10.77
CA ASP A 357 -3.92 -7.28 10.81
C ASP A 357 -2.68 -7.36 11.70
N TRP A 358 -2.61 -8.38 12.54
CA TRP A 358 -1.56 -8.55 13.53
C TRP A 358 -0.85 -9.90 13.37
N LEU A 359 0.46 -9.90 13.63
CA LEU A 359 1.28 -11.11 13.64
C LEU A 359 1.99 -11.24 14.99
N LEU A 360 1.88 -12.40 15.63
CA LEU A 360 2.59 -12.76 16.85
C LEU A 360 3.48 -13.96 16.59
N LYS A 361 4.76 -13.86 16.95
CA LYS A 361 5.61 -15.03 17.17
C LYS A 361 5.40 -15.52 18.60
N PHE A 362 5.22 -16.81 18.81
CA PHE A 362 4.93 -17.32 20.15
C PHE A 362 6.05 -17.03 21.16
N ASP A 363 7.30 -17.04 20.70
CA ASP A 363 8.47 -16.68 21.52
C ASP A 363 8.48 -15.19 21.93
N ASP A 364 7.79 -14.32 21.19
CA ASP A 364 7.66 -12.89 21.51
C ASP A 364 6.51 -12.64 22.51
N MET A 365 5.69 -13.65 22.81
CA MET A 365 4.53 -13.47 23.66
C MET A 365 4.95 -13.20 25.11
N LEU A 366 4.55 -12.03 25.61
CA LEU A 366 4.90 -11.61 26.95
C LEU A 366 4.07 -12.37 27.98
N ALA A 367 4.73 -13.23 28.76
CA ALA A 367 4.12 -14.00 29.83
C ALA A 367 3.46 -13.06 30.84
N LYS A 368 2.13 -13.15 30.97
CA LYS A 368 1.37 -12.51 32.04
C LYS A 368 0.87 -13.61 32.97
N ASN A 369 1.17 -13.47 34.26
CA ASN A 369 0.60 -14.34 35.29
C ASN A 369 -0.87 -13.97 35.47
N TYR A 370 -1.75 -14.78 34.90
CA TYR A 370 -3.19 -14.58 35.03
C TYR A 370 -3.71 -15.37 36.22
N SER A 371 -4.25 -14.70 37.25
CA SER A 371 -5.02 -15.38 38.31
C SER A 371 -6.23 -16.09 37.69
N SER A 372 -6.69 -17.24 38.19
CA SER A 372 -7.91 -17.88 37.67
C SER A 372 -9.13 -17.06 38.10
N ALA A 373 -9.49 -16.03 37.33
CA ALA A 373 -10.61 -15.14 37.61
C ALA A 373 -11.96 -15.76 37.23
N GLY A 374 -12.14 -17.07 37.46
CA GLY A 374 -13.36 -17.81 37.06
C GLY A 374 -13.51 -18.07 35.56
N LEU A 375 -12.59 -17.58 34.72
CA LEU A 375 -12.59 -17.79 33.28
C LEU A 375 -12.06 -19.18 32.92
N THR A 376 -12.80 -19.91 32.09
CA THR A 376 -12.37 -21.16 31.47
C THR A 376 -12.42 -21.04 29.95
N PHE A 377 -11.55 -21.76 29.26
CA PHE A 377 -11.51 -21.77 27.80
C PHE A 377 -11.49 -23.20 27.30
N ARG A 378 -12.29 -23.48 26.27
CA ARG A 378 -12.39 -24.81 25.65
C ARG A 378 -12.90 -24.74 24.23
N ARG A 379 -12.69 -25.79 23.47
CA ARG A 379 -13.26 -25.93 22.12
C ARG A 379 -14.79 -26.05 22.19
N CYS A 380 -15.45 -25.59 21.14
CA CYS A 380 -16.89 -25.72 20.96
C CYS A 380 -17.26 -27.19 20.72
N GLY A 381 -18.27 -27.66 21.42
CA GLY A 381 -18.93 -28.93 21.14
C GLY A 381 -20.14 -28.76 20.22
N MET A 382 -20.66 -29.89 19.73
CA MET A 382 -21.85 -29.91 18.87
C MET A 382 -23.11 -29.39 19.57
N ALA A 383 -23.22 -29.61 20.89
CA ALA A 383 -24.43 -29.27 21.65
C ALA A 383 -24.70 -27.76 21.74
N GLU A 384 -23.66 -26.93 21.65
CA GLU A 384 -23.74 -25.46 21.80
C GLU A 384 -23.44 -24.71 20.49
N TYR A 385 -23.13 -25.41 19.40
CA TYR A 385 -22.75 -24.79 18.13
C TYR A 385 -23.82 -23.82 17.59
N TYR A 386 -25.10 -24.21 17.61
CA TYR A 386 -26.17 -23.30 17.19
C TYR A 386 -26.36 -22.11 18.13
N GLN A 387 -26.11 -22.28 19.44
CA GLN A 387 -26.10 -21.16 20.39
C GLN A 387 -24.95 -20.18 20.06
N VAL A 388 -23.78 -20.69 19.67
CA VAL A 388 -22.64 -19.88 19.21
C VAL A 388 -23.02 -19.06 17.98
N LEU A 389 -23.67 -19.68 16.98
CA LEU A 389 -24.14 -18.98 15.78
C LEU A 389 -25.09 -17.83 16.11
N ASP A 390 -26.05 -18.06 17.01
CA ASP A 390 -26.99 -17.03 17.45
C ASP A 390 -26.28 -15.86 18.17
N ILE A 391 -25.33 -16.18 19.05
CA ILE A 391 -24.54 -15.16 19.77
C ILE A 391 -23.73 -14.32 18.78
N VAL A 392 -22.97 -14.96 17.89
CA VAL A 392 -22.13 -14.27 16.91
C VAL A 392 -23.00 -13.41 15.99
N SER A 393 -24.12 -13.93 15.49
CA SER A 393 -25.03 -13.20 14.61
C SER A 393 -25.49 -11.89 15.26
N ARG A 394 -25.95 -11.95 16.51
CA ARG A 394 -26.43 -10.78 17.26
C ARG A 394 -25.31 -9.77 17.54
N ASP A 395 -24.17 -10.21 18.05
CA ASP A 395 -23.07 -9.31 18.39
C ASP A 395 -22.45 -8.66 17.14
N ALA A 396 -22.31 -9.44 16.07
CA ALA A 396 -21.77 -8.97 14.80
C ALA A 396 -22.68 -7.91 14.16
N ALA A 397 -24.00 -8.14 14.15
CA ALA A 397 -24.97 -7.16 13.67
C ALA A 397 -24.94 -5.87 14.49
N ARG A 398 -24.81 -5.96 15.82
CA ARG A 398 -24.70 -4.81 16.73
C ARG A 398 -23.44 -3.97 16.48
N LYS A 399 -22.33 -4.62 16.13
CA LYS A 399 -21.00 -3.99 15.95
C LYS A 399 -20.64 -3.70 14.48
N ASP A 400 -21.56 -3.92 13.54
CA ASP A 400 -21.31 -3.81 12.09
C ASP A 400 -20.10 -4.66 11.63
N ASN A 401 -19.99 -5.89 12.15
CA ASN A 401 -18.96 -6.86 11.75
C ASN A 401 -19.51 -7.82 10.69
N PHE A 402 -19.43 -7.40 9.42
CA PHE A 402 -20.10 -8.13 8.34
C PHE A 402 -19.45 -9.49 8.01
N GLY A 403 -20.30 -10.46 7.66
CA GLY A 403 -19.88 -11.79 7.19
C GLY A 403 -19.37 -12.73 8.28
N TRP A 404 -19.39 -12.32 9.56
CA TRP A 404 -18.93 -13.18 10.65
C TRP A 404 -19.81 -14.41 10.80
N TYR A 405 -21.15 -14.26 10.75
CA TYR A 405 -22.07 -15.38 10.83
C TYR A 405 -21.74 -16.47 9.80
N ASP A 406 -21.61 -16.09 8.52
CA ASP A 406 -21.27 -17.02 7.45
C ASP A 406 -19.96 -17.76 7.74
N GLN A 407 -18.97 -17.05 8.28
CA GLN A 407 -17.65 -17.65 8.56
C GLN A 407 -17.68 -18.69 9.70
N TYR A 408 -18.61 -18.57 10.64
CA TYR A 408 -18.89 -19.67 11.59
C TYR A 408 -19.77 -20.75 10.94
N PHE A 409 -20.80 -20.35 10.20
CA PHE A 409 -21.79 -21.25 9.62
C PHE A 409 -21.19 -22.23 8.60
N ILE A 410 -20.14 -21.85 7.87
CA ILE A 410 -19.46 -22.76 6.93
C ILE A 410 -18.85 -24.01 7.59
N LEU A 411 -18.75 -24.03 8.93
CA LEU A 411 -18.30 -25.19 9.69
C LEU A 411 -19.41 -26.22 9.92
N ASP A 412 -20.67 -25.88 9.64
CA ASP A 412 -21.81 -26.76 9.89
C ASP A 412 -21.66 -28.07 9.10
N GLY A 413 -21.85 -29.19 9.81
CA GLY A 413 -21.64 -30.53 9.24
C GLY A 413 -20.19 -30.92 8.97
N THR A 414 -19.20 -30.10 9.34
CA THR A 414 -17.77 -30.41 9.22
C THR A 414 -17.16 -30.84 10.56
N PRO A 415 -16.04 -31.57 10.59
CA PRO A 415 -15.32 -31.84 11.84
C PRO A 415 -14.64 -30.59 12.42
N HIS A 416 -14.66 -29.46 11.71
CA HIS A 416 -13.98 -28.22 12.08
C HIS A 416 -14.77 -27.35 13.05
N ILE A 417 -15.92 -27.80 13.58
CA ILE A 417 -16.61 -27.09 14.68
C ILE A 417 -15.71 -26.92 15.90
N GLU A 418 -14.78 -27.86 16.12
CA GLU A 418 -13.77 -27.78 17.18
C GLU A 418 -12.74 -26.64 17.00
N ASP A 419 -12.65 -26.04 15.81
CA ASP A 419 -11.79 -24.88 15.54
C ASP A 419 -12.31 -23.61 16.25
N ILE A 420 -13.57 -23.62 16.71
CA ILE A 420 -14.17 -22.57 17.53
C ILE A 420 -13.69 -22.72 18.98
N LEU A 421 -13.09 -21.67 19.50
CA LEU A 421 -12.71 -21.55 20.91
C LEU A 421 -13.74 -20.70 21.67
N LEU A 422 -14.22 -21.24 22.80
CA LEU A 422 -15.14 -20.58 23.71
C LEU A 422 -14.41 -20.15 24.98
N GLY A 423 -14.66 -18.93 25.42
CA GLY A 423 -14.34 -18.45 26.77
C GLY A 423 -15.61 -18.36 27.59
N LEU A 424 -15.61 -18.96 28.78
CA LEU A 424 -16.75 -19.01 29.68
C LEU A 424 -16.42 -18.40 31.04
N GLU A 425 -17.39 -17.71 31.61
CA GLU A 425 -17.41 -17.28 33.00
C GLU A 425 -18.54 -18.02 33.73
N GLY A 426 -18.18 -19.03 34.52
CA GLY A 426 -19.13 -20.07 34.91
C GLY A 426 -19.62 -20.85 33.69
N ASP A 427 -20.94 -20.91 33.49
CA ASP A 427 -21.57 -21.56 32.33
C ASP A 427 -21.90 -20.56 31.20
N THR A 428 -21.67 -19.27 31.41
CA THR A 428 -22.00 -18.21 30.45
C THR A 428 -20.86 -18.02 29.46
N ILE A 429 -21.15 -18.16 28.17
CA ILE A 429 -20.20 -17.84 27.09
C ILE A 429 -19.97 -16.33 27.09
N VAL A 430 -18.72 -15.89 27.19
CA VAL A 430 -18.32 -14.46 27.19
C VAL A 430 -17.35 -14.12 26.05
N ALA A 431 -16.75 -15.14 25.43
CA ALA A 431 -15.87 -14.97 24.28
C ALA A 431 -15.98 -16.14 23.30
N ILE A 432 -15.85 -15.85 22.01
CA ILE A 432 -15.85 -16.82 20.92
C ILE A 432 -14.78 -16.38 19.91
N ALA A 433 -13.94 -17.30 19.44
CA ALA A 433 -13.00 -17.05 18.35
C ALA A 433 -12.92 -18.24 17.41
N LEU A 434 -12.62 -17.99 16.14
CA LEU A 434 -12.28 -19.03 15.18
C LEU A 434 -10.77 -19.14 15.05
N THR A 435 -10.24 -20.34 15.20
CA THR A 435 -8.84 -20.65 14.89
C THR A 435 -8.77 -21.43 13.58
N TYR A 436 -7.66 -21.36 12.85
CA TYR A 436 -7.45 -22.19 11.66
C TYR A 436 -5.96 -22.36 11.40
N THR A 437 -5.59 -23.42 10.66
CA THR A 437 -4.20 -23.62 10.23
C THR A 437 -4.14 -23.85 8.72
N PRO A 438 -3.01 -23.55 8.06
CA PRO A 438 -2.87 -23.73 6.62
C PRO A 438 -3.05 -25.17 6.11
N LYS A 439 -3.00 -26.16 7.01
CA LYS A 439 -3.01 -27.59 6.66
C LYS A 439 -4.22 -28.34 7.21
N SER A 440 -5.12 -27.69 7.97
CA SER A 440 -6.26 -28.41 8.56
C SER A 440 -7.30 -28.85 7.55
N GLY A 441 -7.35 -28.22 6.36
CA GLY A 441 -8.45 -28.39 5.42
C GLY A 441 -9.73 -27.65 5.86
N SER A 442 -9.64 -26.84 6.92
CA SER A 442 -10.76 -26.03 7.40
C SER A 442 -11.21 -25.04 6.31
N PRO A 443 -12.52 -24.95 6.02
CA PRO A 443 -13.02 -24.07 4.97
C PRO A 443 -12.76 -22.59 5.27
N VAL A 444 -12.57 -22.21 6.54
CA VAL A 444 -12.15 -20.86 6.96
C VAL A 444 -10.83 -20.45 6.31
N SER A 445 -9.87 -21.39 6.20
CA SER A 445 -8.57 -21.12 5.58
C SER A 445 -8.65 -20.83 4.08
N GLY A 446 -9.77 -21.19 3.42
CA GLY A 446 -10.03 -20.88 2.02
C GLY A 446 -10.46 -19.42 1.78
N ASP A 447 -10.88 -18.72 2.84
CA ASP A 447 -11.32 -17.32 2.75
C ASP A 447 -10.27 -16.31 3.23
N LEU A 448 -9.24 -16.81 3.93
CA LEU A 448 -8.24 -16.01 4.62
C LEU A 448 -6.83 -16.43 4.20
N PRO A 449 -6.26 -15.77 3.18
CA PRO A 449 -5.03 -16.25 2.54
C PRO A 449 -3.76 -15.93 3.33
N TRP A 450 -3.80 -14.93 4.21
CA TRP A 450 -2.59 -14.28 4.70
C TRP A 450 -1.79 -15.15 5.67
N ALA A 451 -2.43 -15.89 6.58
CA ALA A 451 -1.69 -16.80 7.47
C ALA A 451 -0.84 -17.79 6.66
N LYS A 452 -1.45 -18.47 5.69
CA LYS A 452 -0.75 -19.42 4.80
C LYS A 452 0.31 -18.76 3.91
N SER A 453 0.05 -17.56 3.42
CA SER A 453 1.00 -16.81 2.58
C SER A 453 2.23 -16.33 3.37
N ILE A 454 2.05 -15.94 4.64
CA ILE A 454 3.16 -15.52 5.52
C ILE A 454 4.08 -16.70 5.84
N GLY A 455 3.51 -17.88 6.14
CA GLY A 455 4.32 -19.06 6.42
C GLY A 455 3.51 -20.32 6.72
N ALA A 456 4.12 -21.47 6.45
CA ALA A 456 3.50 -22.78 6.69
C ALA A 456 3.35 -23.13 8.19
N ASP A 457 3.98 -22.35 9.08
CA ASP A 457 3.95 -22.45 10.54
C ASP A 457 3.14 -21.32 11.21
N VAL A 458 2.34 -20.58 10.42
CA VAL A 458 1.49 -19.49 10.90
C VAL A 458 0.05 -19.98 10.98
N GLY A 459 -0.51 -20.04 12.18
CA GLY A 459 -1.93 -20.24 12.42
C GLY A 459 -2.70 -18.94 12.30
N GLY A 460 -4.01 -19.01 12.08
CA GLY A 460 -4.88 -17.85 12.01
C GLY A 460 -5.91 -17.83 13.13
N VAL A 461 -6.31 -16.62 13.54
CA VAL A 461 -7.45 -16.37 14.42
C VAL A 461 -8.30 -15.26 13.83
N THR A 462 -9.59 -15.51 13.69
CA THR A 462 -10.52 -14.57 13.06
C THR A 462 -11.82 -14.45 13.85
N CYS A 463 -12.63 -13.46 13.47
CA CYS A 463 -13.98 -13.22 13.97
C CYS A 463 -14.13 -13.29 15.51
N ILE A 464 -13.22 -12.64 16.24
CA ILE A 464 -13.20 -12.66 17.71
C ILE A 464 -14.39 -11.87 18.28
N CYS A 465 -15.35 -12.58 18.83
CA CYS A 465 -16.54 -12.04 19.49
C CYS A 465 -16.32 -12.00 21.00
N ILE A 466 -16.42 -10.81 21.60
CA ILE A 466 -16.41 -10.62 23.07
C ILE A 466 -17.74 -9.99 23.45
N ILE A 467 -18.48 -10.66 24.33
CA ILE A 467 -19.84 -10.27 24.75
C ILE A 467 -19.73 -9.30 25.94
N ASP A 468 -19.35 -8.07 25.61
CA ASP A 468 -19.05 -7.00 26.57
C ASP A 468 -20.28 -6.23 27.08
N ASP A 469 -21.48 -6.60 26.62
CA ASP A 469 -22.76 -6.06 27.06
C ASP A 469 -23.55 -7.02 27.96
N HIS A 470 -23.01 -8.21 28.26
CA HIS A 470 -23.67 -9.16 29.15
C HIS A 470 -23.49 -8.75 30.63
N PRO A 471 -24.57 -8.57 31.41
CA PRO A 471 -24.47 -8.16 32.81
C PRO A 471 -23.67 -9.11 33.71
N GLU A 472 -23.57 -10.38 33.32
CA GLU A 472 -22.83 -11.40 34.06
C GLU A 472 -21.32 -11.42 33.74
N MET A 473 -20.85 -10.62 32.76
CA MET A 473 -19.43 -10.48 32.49
C MET A 473 -18.77 -9.66 33.62
N VAL A 474 -18.11 -10.33 34.54
CA VAL A 474 -17.43 -9.69 35.69
C VAL A 474 -16.00 -9.29 35.31
N ASN A 475 -15.35 -10.08 34.45
CA ASN A 475 -14.03 -9.77 33.93
C ASN A 475 -14.06 -8.64 32.89
N SER A 476 -13.01 -7.81 32.85
CA SER A 476 -12.90 -6.79 31.81
C SER A 476 -12.72 -7.39 30.41
N ARG A 477 -13.20 -6.69 29.38
CA ARG A 477 -12.99 -7.05 27.97
C ARG A 477 -11.54 -7.37 27.66
N ASP A 478 -10.60 -6.55 28.15
CA ASP A 478 -9.16 -6.73 27.92
C ASP A 478 -8.62 -8.00 28.60
N SER A 479 -9.10 -8.33 29.80
CA SER A 479 -8.73 -9.57 30.52
C SER A 479 -9.19 -10.81 29.75
N VAL A 480 -10.45 -10.80 29.28
CA VAL A 480 -11.02 -11.89 28.50
C VAL A 480 -10.30 -12.06 27.15
N MET A 481 -10.12 -10.97 26.41
CA MET A 481 -9.39 -10.96 25.13
C MET A 481 -7.98 -11.51 25.30
N THR A 482 -7.26 -11.02 26.30
CA THR A 482 -5.87 -11.42 26.55
C THR A 482 -5.75 -12.93 26.83
N ARG A 483 -6.64 -13.51 27.65
CA ARG A 483 -6.63 -14.94 27.97
C ARG A 483 -7.13 -15.82 26.83
N LEU A 484 -8.08 -15.30 26.04
CA LEU A 484 -8.52 -15.95 24.81
C LEU A 484 -7.34 -16.10 23.84
N LEU A 485 -6.58 -15.01 23.62
CA LEU A 485 -5.40 -15.04 22.75
C LEU A 485 -4.30 -15.96 23.27
N ASP A 486 -4.05 -15.98 24.58
CA ASP A 486 -3.13 -16.95 25.21
C ASP A 486 -3.56 -18.41 24.97
N THR A 487 -4.87 -18.67 25.04
CA THR A 487 -5.40 -20.00 24.75
C THR A 487 -5.32 -20.34 23.26
N CYS A 488 -5.59 -19.39 22.36
CA CYS A 488 -5.38 -19.58 20.92
C CYS A 488 -3.91 -19.92 20.60
N VAL A 489 -2.95 -19.23 21.24
CA VAL A 489 -1.52 -19.53 21.09
C VAL A 489 -1.21 -20.97 21.48
N LYS A 490 -1.69 -21.44 22.65
CA LYS A 490 -1.49 -22.82 23.10
C LYS A 490 -2.09 -23.83 22.13
N LEU A 491 -3.32 -23.58 21.69
CA LEU A 491 -4.03 -24.45 20.74
C LEU A 491 -3.30 -24.55 19.39
N LEU A 492 -2.88 -23.42 18.83
CA LEU A 492 -2.15 -23.39 17.57
C LEU A 492 -0.74 -24.02 17.71
N ALA A 493 -0.08 -23.83 18.86
CA ALA A 493 1.21 -24.46 19.16
C ALA A 493 1.11 -26.00 19.24
N GLU A 494 0.04 -26.54 19.84
CA GLU A 494 -0.26 -27.98 19.84
C GLU A 494 -0.46 -28.53 18.42
N GLN A 495 -0.97 -27.70 17.51
CA GLN A 495 -1.12 -28.01 16.08
C GLN A 495 0.17 -27.77 15.27
N GLY A 496 1.29 -27.47 15.93
CA GLY A 496 2.60 -27.31 15.31
C GLY A 496 2.87 -25.94 14.70
N MET A 497 2.02 -24.94 14.96
CA MET A 497 2.28 -23.56 14.57
C MET A 497 3.29 -22.91 15.52
N ARG A 498 3.98 -21.88 15.03
CA ARG A 498 4.94 -21.07 15.80
C ARG A 498 4.55 -19.60 15.86
N GLN A 499 3.59 -19.22 15.03
CA GLN A 499 3.12 -17.86 14.88
C GLN A 499 1.59 -17.86 14.75
N MET A 500 0.98 -16.73 15.09
CA MET A 500 -0.45 -16.49 14.95
C MET A 500 -0.70 -15.18 14.22
N PHE A 501 -1.58 -15.25 13.22
CA PHE A 501 -2.07 -14.12 12.45
C PHE A 501 -3.51 -13.80 12.87
N ILE A 502 -3.81 -12.53 13.13
CA ILE A 502 -5.16 -12.04 13.45
C ILE A 502 -5.55 -11.05 12.39
N ASP A 503 -6.66 -11.29 11.70
CA ASP A 503 -7.12 -10.41 10.64
C ASP A 503 -8.20 -9.41 11.10
N GLY A 504 -8.10 -8.17 10.62
CA GLY A 504 -9.20 -7.20 10.68
C GLY A 504 -9.60 -6.74 12.08
N ALA A 505 -8.66 -6.69 13.03
CA ALA A 505 -8.94 -6.24 14.38
C ALA A 505 -9.19 -4.73 14.42
N LYS A 506 -10.36 -4.33 14.92
CA LYS A 506 -10.75 -2.92 15.10
C LYS A 506 -10.36 -2.43 16.49
N GLY A 507 -9.42 -1.48 16.54
CA GLY A 507 -8.90 -0.91 17.79
C GLY A 507 -8.12 -1.90 18.66
N GLY A 508 -7.80 -1.48 19.89
CA GLY A 508 -7.03 -2.30 20.82
C GLY A 508 -5.53 -2.38 20.50
N ASP A 509 -5.01 -1.52 19.62
CA ASP A 509 -3.63 -1.53 19.12
C ASP A 509 -2.59 -1.62 20.25
N ALA A 510 -2.73 -0.78 21.28
CA ALA A 510 -1.85 -0.80 22.45
C ALA A 510 -1.93 -2.13 23.23
N GLY A 511 -3.11 -2.75 23.28
CA GLY A 511 -3.31 -4.06 23.88
C GLY A 511 -2.57 -5.16 23.13
N PHE A 512 -2.72 -5.22 21.80
CA PHE A 512 -1.98 -6.15 20.93
C PHE A 512 -0.47 -5.96 21.05
N GLN A 513 0.02 -4.73 20.97
CA GLN A 513 1.45 -4.42 21.13
C GLN A 513 1.96 -4.86 22.51
N SER A 514 1.18 -4.66 23.58
CA SER A 514 1.53 -5.12 24.94
C SER A 514 1.61 -6.64 25.10
N LEU A 515 1.11 -7.40 24.13
CA LEU A 515 1.15 -8.87 24.09
C LEU A 515 2.25 -9.39 23.16
N GLY A 516 3.02 -8.50 22.51
CA GLY A 516 4.09 -8.87 21.58
C GLY A 516 3.68 -8.95 20.11
N PHE A 517 2.43 -8.58 19.77
CA PHE A 517 2.00 -8.54 18.37
C PHE A 517 2.66 -7.39 17.62
N ARG A 518 2.97 -7.65 16.36
CA ARG A 518 3.47 -6.67 15.39
C ARG A 518 2.38 -6.42 14.35
N GLU A 519 2.17 -5.17 13.99
CA GLU A 519 1.23 -4.82 12.92
C GLU A 519 1.77 -5.35 11.58
N TRP A 520 0.93 -6.11 10.86
CA TRP A 520 1.26 -6.65 9.53
C TRP A 520 0.71 -5.75 8.42
N ALA A 521 -0.51 -5.26 8.60
CA ALA A 521 -1.17 -4.33 7.71
C ALA A 521 -2.19 -3.48 8.46
N LYS A 522 -2.45 -2.28 7.95
CA LYS A 522 -3.45 -1.34 8.49
C LYS A 522 -4.39 -0.89 7.39
N TYR A 523 -5.67 -0.80 7.70
CA TYR A 523 -6.73 -0.48 6.76
C TYR A 523 -7.68 0.58 7.30
N LYS A 524 -8.38 1.23 6.38
CA LYS A 524 -9.56 2.05 6.62
C LYS A 524 -10.81 1.21 6.32
N ASP A 525 -11.60 0.93 7.35
CA ASP A 525 -12.91 0.29 7.22
C ASP A 525 -13.92 1.27 6.65
N VAL A 526 -14.37 1.04 5.42
CA VAL A 526 -15.22 2.00 4.70
C VAL A 526 -16.35 1.32 3.97
N TRP A 527 -17.58 1.73 4.31
CA TRP A 527 -18.80 1.28 3.66
C TRP A 527 -19.87 2.38 3.65
N ARG A 528 -20.87 2.26 2.77
CA ARG A 528 -22.01 3.17 2.70
C ARG A 528 -23.29 2.44 2.31
N LYS A 529 -24.43 2.97 2.74
CA LYS A 529 -25.75 2.47 2.31
C LYS A 529 -26.04 2.92 0.86
N VAL A 530 -26.76 2.09 0.12
CA VAL A 530 -27.27 2.42 -1.21
C VAL A 530 -28.59 3.16 -1.05
N GLY A 531 -28.73 4.34 -1.66
CA GLY A 531 -29.96 5.14 -1.62
C GLY A 531 -30.08 6.12 -0.43
N ALA A 532 -28.96 6.40 0.25
CA ALA A 532 -28.87 7.48 1.24
C ALA A 532 -28.39 8.80 0.61
#